data_AF-M2W7V3-F1
#
_entry.id   AF-M2W7V3-F1
#
_cell.length_a   1.000
_cell.length_b   1.000
_cell.length_c   1.000
_cell.angle_alpha   90.00
_cell.angle_beta   90.00
_cell.angle_gamma   90.00
#
_symmetry.space_group_name_H-M   'P 1'
#
loop_
_entity.id
_entity.type
_entity.pdbx_description
1 polymer ?
#
loop_
_entity_poly.entity_id
_entity_poly.type
_entity_poly.pdbx_seq_one_letter_code
_entity_poly.pdbx_strand_id
1 'polypeptide(L)'
;MIRIKDPEKSKDFYENKLGMKLLTRLDFPSLTFSLYFFAYTQDTPPSMEQSQTQRAQWLWNVPYPTLELTHNWGTEKDPHFCYHNGNKEPKGFGYIGFIVDDVHQAVEALKKHNVAVITTSESKNAPVAYVADPDGYWIQLMSRNSPTFSGEQTLIGRDPVLSHTMFRIKDPIQSQSFYENGLGMKLLCRIDYSDDKITHYYYGYTDSSIPVSFSDDKERLEFLLRTRFPKMVLEHKWGTESDNSVIYHNGNVDPRGFGHIGLTVDDIYRACENVERAGYKIVRKPGPFQDVGEIAFVADPDGYWVELIKRSSSGPEKPYSKPL
;
A
#
# COMPACT_ATOMS: atom_id res chain seq x y z
N MET A 1 3.57 4.54 -0.15
CA MET A 1 3.54 6.01 -0.14
C MET A 1 2.72 6.55 -1.30
N ILE A 2 1.80 7.48 -1.02
CA ILE A 2 1.15 8.33 -2.03
C ILE A 2 1.40 9.81 -1.72
N ARG A 3 1.46 10.64 -2.75
CA ARG A 3 1.57 12.09 -2.58
C ARG A 3 0.18 12.70 -2.46
N ILE A 4 0.02 13.61 -1.51
CA ILE A 4 -1.25 14.27 -1.21
C ILE A 4 -1.12 15.79 -1.29
N LYS A 5 -2.18 16.45 -1.75
CA LYS A 5 -2.18 17.90 -1.93
C LYS A 5 -2.31 18.64 -0.60
N ASP A 6 -3.23 18.19 0.25
CA ASP A 6 -3.66 18.89 1.46
C ASP A 6 -3.70 17.91 2.65
N PRO A 7 -2.75 18.01 3.59
CA PRO A 7 -2.62 17.06 4.69
C PRO A 7 -3.81 17.08 5.64
N GLU A 8 -4.51 18.21 5.80
CA GLU A 8 -5.68 18.28 6.70
C GLU A 8 -6.87 17.51 6.12
N LYS A 9 -7.11 17.63 4.81
CA LYS A 9 -8.17 16.85 4.14
C LYS A 9 -7.86 15.37 4.13
N SER A 10 -6.61 14.99 3.85
CA SER A 10 -6.20 13.59 3.87
C SER A 10 -6.23 13.01 5.28
N LYS A 11 -5.82 13.77 6.30
CA LYS A 11 -5.94 13.37 7.71
C LYS A 11 -7.41 13.13 8.09
N ASP A 12 -8.30 14.06 7.78
CA ASP A 12 -9.74 13.87 8.03
C ASP A 12 -10.28 12.60 7.35
N PHE A 13 -9.87 12.35 6.11
CA PHE A 13 -10.29 11.15 5.39
C PHE A 13 -9.75 9.85 6.02
N TYR A 14 -8.44 9.72 6.20
CA TYR A 14 -7.84 8.47 6.68
C TYR A 14 -8.10 8.22 8.17
N GLU A 15 -8.13 9.27 8.99
CA GLU A 15 -8.36 9.14 10.43
C GLU A 15 -9.84 9.15 10.80
N ASN A 16 -10.56 10.23 10.50
CA ASN A 16 -11.95 10.34 10.94
C ASN A 16 -12.90 9.47 10.12
N LYS A 17 -12.64 9.31 8.82
CA LYS A 17 -13.56 8.57 7.92
C LYS A 17 -13.22 7.10 7.75
N LEU A 18 -11.94 6.76 7.66
CA LEU A 18 -11.49 5.38 7.59
C LEU A 18 -11.07 4.80 8.94
N GLY A 19 -10.96 5.61 10.01
CA GLY A 19 -10.68 5.11 11.36
C GLY A 19 -9.22 4.72 11.61
N MET A 20 -8.28 5.13 10.76
CA MET A 20 -6.85 4.87 10.99
C MET A 20 -6.32 5.80 12.07
N LYS A 21 -5.29 5.40 12.81
CA LYS A 21 -4.58 6.26 13.76
C LYS A 21 -3.41 6.94 13.05
N LEU A 22 -3.27 8.26 13.19
CA LEU A 22 -2.03 8.95 12.84
C LEU A 22 -0.94 8.52 13.83
N LEU A 23 0.11 7.85 13.33
CA LEU A 23 1.22 7.36 14.15
C LEU A 23 2.25 8.46 14.38
N THR A 24 2.67 9.14 13.31
CA THR A 24 3.72 10.15 13.39
C THR A 24 3.73 11.04 12.15
N ARG A 25 4.34 12.22 12.28
CA ARG A 25 4.65 13.16 11.20
C ARG A 25 6.15 13.44 11.13
N LEU A 26 6.81 13.19 10.01
CA LEU A 26 8.23 13.50 9.83
C LEU A 26 8.38 14.71 8.90
N ASP A 27 9.08 15.74 9.34
CA ASP A 27 9.27 16.99 8.62
C ASP A 27 10.69 17.08 8.04
N PHE A 28 10.79 17.53 6.78
CA PHE A 28 12.06 17.70 6.09
C PHE A 28 12.14 19.11 5.51
N PRO A 29 12.41 20.14 6.34
CA PRO A 29 12.36 21.55 5.90
C PRO A 29 13.33 21.88 4.76
N SER A 30 14.53 21.27 4.77
CA SER A 30 15.52 21.44 3.71
C SER A 30 15.08 20.87 2.36
N LEU A 31 14.11 19.94 2.36
CA LEU A 31 13.55 19.30 1.18
C LEU A 31 12.10 19.75 0.91
N THR A 32 11.54 20.63 1.75
CA THR A 32 10.20 21.23 1.61
C THR A 32 9.06 20.21 1.53
N PHE A 33 9.11 19.15 2.34
CA PHE A 33 8.00 18.20 2.46
C PHE A 33 7.84 17.63 3.87
N SER A 34 6.67 17.04 4.12
CA SER A 34 6.34 16.28 5.32
C SER A 34 5.81 14.89 4.96
N LEU A 35 6.08 13.91 5.81
CA LEU A 35 5.52 12.56 5.75
C LEU A 35 4.54 12.34 6.90
N TYR A 36 3.45 11.65 6.64
CA TYR A 36 2.45 11.27 7.63
C TYR A 36 2.20 9.76 7.54
N PHE A 37 2.26 9.06 8.67
CA PHE A 37 2.10 7.61 8.71
C PHE A 37 0.83 7.24 9.47
N PHE A 38 -0.05 6.47 8.83
CA PHE A 38 -1.30 6.00 9.40
C PHE A 38 -1.33 4.48 9.48
N ALA A 39 -1.96 3.93 10.52
CA ALA A 39 -2.24 2.49 10.62
C ALA A 39 -3.47 2.19 11.46
N TYR A 40 -4.06 1.00 11.30
CA TYR A 40 -4.95 0.42 12.30
C TYR A 40 -4.11 -0.25 13.38
N THR A 41 -4.11 0.32 14.58
CA THR A 41 -3.31 -0.21 15.69
C THR A 41 -3.85 0.23 17.05
N GLN A 42 -3.68 -0.64 18.04
CA GLN A 42 -3.91 -0.34 19.45
C GLN A 42 -2.64 0.16 20.15
N ASP A 43 -1.50 0.16 19.47
CA ASP A 43 -0.27 0.70 20.03
C ASP A 43 -0.41 2.21 20.30
N THR A 44 0.33 2.66 21.31
CA THR A 44 0.51 4.08 21.61
C THR A 44 1.76 4.56 20.89
N PRO A 45 1.63 5.38 19.82
CA PRO A 45 2.80 5.93 19.16
C PRO A 45 3.56 6.89 20.09
N PRO A 46 4.86 7.13 19.83
CA PRO A 46 5.64 8.08 20.60
C PRO A 46 5.05 9.50 20.49
N SER A 47 5.23 10.32 21.54
CA SER A 47 4.73 11.70 21.56
C SER A 47 5.37 12.53 20.43
N MET A 48 4.61 13.44 19.82
CA MET A 48 5.10 14.39 18.81
C MET A 48 6.19 15.34 19.36
N GLU A 49 6.30 15.48 20.68
CA GLU A 49 7.38 16.24 21.34
C GLU A 49 8.73 15.51 21.33
N GLN A 50 8.73 14.18 21.10
CA GLN A 50 9.96 13.41 20.97
C GLN A 50 10.64 13.71 19.63
N SER A 51 11.96 13.53 19.60
CA SER A 51 12.75 13.79 18.39
C SER A 51 12.25 12.97 17.21
N GLN A 52 12.36 13.55 16.01
CA GLN A 52 12.01 12.88 14.75
C GLN A 52 12.76 11.55 14.60
N THR A 53 14.06 11.51 14.95
CA THR A 53 14.84 10.27 14.97
C THR A 53 14.22 9.19 15.84
N GLN A 54 13.80 9.50 17.07
CA GLN A 54 13.15 8.52 17.96
C GLN A 54 11.82 8.03 17.38
N ARG A 55 11.02 8.94 16.81
CA ARG A 55 9.74 8.59 16.19
C ARG A 55 9.91 7.71 14.95
N ALA A 56 10.92 8.00 14.13
CA ALA A 56 11.28 7.18 12.97
C ALA A 56 11.80 5.79 13.40
N GLN A 57 12.68 5.72 14.40
CA GLN A 57 13.19 4.45 14.93
C GLN A 57 12.08 3.52 15.46
N TRP A 58 11.06 4.10 16.10
CA TRP A 58 9.88 3.35 16.52
C TRP A 58 9.07 2.89 15.29
N LEU A 59 8.82 3.79 14.35
CA LEU A 59 8.03 3.53 13.14
C LEU A 59 8.61 2.37 12.31
N TRP A 60 9.92 2.29 12.14
CA TRP A 60 10.56 1.24 11.33
C TRP A 60 10.53 -0.15 11.96
N ASN A 61 10.04 -0.26 13.19
CA ASN A 61 9.90 -1.51 13.93
C ASN A 61 8.44 -1.93 14.15
N VAL A 62 7.47 -1.17 13.65
CA VAL A 62 6.07 -1.55 13.82
C VAL A 62 5.76 -2.84 13.03
N PRO A 63 5.03 -3.80 13.62
CA PRO A 63 4.77 -5.11 13.04
C PRO A 63 3.60 -5.15 12.04
N TYR A 64 3.14 -3.99 11.55
CA TYR A 64 1.95 -3.85 10.71
C TYR A 64 2.17 -2.85 9.58
N PRO A 65 1.37 -2.94 8.49
CA PRO A 65 1.46 -2.00 7.40
C PRO A 65 1.12 -0.58 7.85
N THR A 66 1.79 0.38 7.25
CA THR A 66 1.48 1.80 7.38
C THR A 66 1.13 2.38 6.00
N LEU A 67 0.18 3.29 5.99
CA LEU A 67 -0.05 4.18 4.86
C LEU A 67 0.81 5.43 5.07
N GLU A 68 1.78 5.62 4.19
CA GLU A 68 2.58 6.83 4.14
C GLU A 68 1.99 7.83 3.15
N LEU A 69 1.77 9.06 3.62
CA LEU A 69 1.39 10.20 2.81
C LEU A 69 2.54 11.20 2.74
N THR A 70 2.88 11.66 1.55
CA THR A 70 3.86 12.74 1.35
C THR A 70 3.15 14.03 0.94
N HIS A 71 3.36 15.09 1.71
CA HIS A 71 2.88 16.43 1.40
C HIS A 71 4.07 17.32 1.04
N ASN A 72 4.12 17.79 -0.20
CA ASN A 72 5.08 18.82 -0.62
C ASN A 72 4.53 20.19 -0.25
N TRP A 73 5.30 21.01 0.47
CA TRP A 73 4.77 22.23 1.07
C TRP A 73 4.31 23.24 0.03
N GLY A 74 3.13 23.82 0.25
CA GLY A 74 2.52 24.82 -0.63
C GLY A 74 1.56 24.24 -1.66
N THR A 75 1.54 22.93 -1.92
CA THR A 75 0.58 22.32 -2.85
C THR A 75 -0.87 22.52 -2.42
N GLU A 76 -1.12 22.63 -1.12
CA GLU A 76 -2.43 22.87 -0.53
C GLU A 76 -2.99 24.27 -0.86
N LYS A 77 -2.10 25.22 -1.18
CA LYS A 77 -2.46 26.61 -1.48
C LYS A 77 -2.68 26.87 -2.97
N ASP A 78 -2.22 25.97 -3.83
CA ASP A 78 -2.40 26.09 -5.27
C ASP A 78 -3.74 25.47 -5.71
N PRO A 79 -4.73 26.27 -6.17
CA PRO A 79 -6.03 25.76 -6.59
C PRO A 79 -5.96 24.90 -7.86
N HIS A 80 -4.91 25.05 -8.67
CA HIS A 80 -4.73 24.33 -9.94
C HIS A 80 -3.88 23.07 -9.80
N PHE A 81 -3.12 22.94 -8.71
CA PHE A 81 -2.31 21.76 -8.44
C PHE A 81 -3.18 20.51 -8.16
N CYS A 82 -2.80 19.39 -8.75
CA CYS A 82 -3.35 18.06 -8.42
C CYS A 82 -2.30 16.97 -8.66
N TYR A 83 -2.40 15.87 -7.91
CA TYR A 83 -1.64 14.66 -8.19
C TYR A 83 -2.41 13.74 -9.15
N HIS A 84 -1.67 12.88 -9.85
CA HIS A 84 -2.21 11.85 -10.72
C HIS A 84 -2.56 10.60 -9.90
N ASN A 85 -3.80 10.15 -10.00
CA ASN A 85 -4.32 9.05 -9.20
C ASN A 85 -4.02 7.64 -9.78
N GLY A 86 -3.28 7.56 -10.89
CA GLY A 86 -2.90 6.33 -11.57
C GLY A 86 -3.96 5.68 -12.47
N ASN A 87 -5.22 6.13 -12.42
CA ASN A 87 -6.34 5.52 -13.16
C ASN A 87 -6.77 6.29 -14.41
N LYS A 88 -6.25 7.50 -14.61
CA LYS A 88 -6.31 8.23 -15.89
C LYS A 88 -5.05 7.96 -16.69
N GLU A 89 -5.05 8.23 -17.99
CA GLU A 89 -3.80 8.15 -18.76
C GLU A 89 -2.80 9.23 -18.29
N PRO A 90 -1.49 8.92 -18.20
CA PRO A 90 -0.92 7.58 -18.35
C PRO A 90 -1.21 6.70 -17.11
N LYS A 91 -1.71 5.47 -17.33
CA LYS A 91 -2.11 4.58 -16.23
C LYS A 91 -0.91 3.94 -15.53
N GLY A 92 -1.08 3.59 -14.26
CA GLY A 92 -0.10 2.79 -13.52
C GLY A 92 -0.70 2.27 -12.22
N PHE A 93 -0.48 3.01 -11.13
CA PHE A 93 -1.11 2.77 -9.84
C PHE A 93 -2.64 2.55 -9.96
N GLY A 94 -3.16 1.56 -9.24
CA GLY A 94 -4.56 1.18 -9.26
C GLY A 94 -5.30 1.73 -8.05
N TYR A 95 -5.09 1.15 -6.88
CA TYR A 95 -5.86 1.50 -5.69
C TYR A 95 -5.20 1.00 -4.40
N ILE A 96 -5.70 1.50 -3.28
CA ILE A 96 -5.41 0.98 -1.93
C ILE A 96 -6.65 0.23 -1.45
N GLY A 97 -6.49 -1.00 -1.00
CA GLY A 97 -7.57 -1.86 -0.56
C GLY A 97 -7.72 -1.93 0.95
N PHE A 98 -8.96 -1.79 1.40
CA PHE A 98 -9.39 -1.93 2.78
C PHE A 98 -10.42 -3.05 2.89
N ILE A 99 -10.23 -3.91 3.89
CA ILE A 99 -11.26 -4.87 4.29
C ILE A 99 -12.11 -4.21 5.37
N VAL A 100 -13.42 -4.29 5.22
CA VAL A 100 -14.45 -3.72 6.12
C VAL A 100 -15.43 -4.79 6.53
N ASP A 101 -16.26 -4.53 7.54
CA ASP A 101 -17.28 -5.50 7.97
C ASP A 101 -18.37 -5.68 6.91
N ASP A 102 -18.86 -4.57 6.36
CA ASP A 102 -19.95 -4.53 5.38
C ASP A 102 -19.73 -3.34 4.43
N VAL A 103 -19.49 -3.64 3.16
CA VAL A 103 -19.24 -2.64 2.11
C VAL A 103 -20.43 -1.71 1.91
N HIS A 104 -21.68 -2.18 1.97
CA HIS A 104 -22.84 -1.32 1.77
C HIS A 104 -22.96 -0.31 2.91
N GLN A 105 -22.83 -0.78 4.15
CA GLN A 105 -22.88 0.10 5.31
C GLN A 105 -21.72 1.11 5.31
N ALA A 106 -20.50 0.66 4.99
CA ALA A 106 -19.34 1.53 4.88
C ALA A 106 -19.55 2.61 3.79
N VAL A 107 -20.04 2.23 2.61
CA VAL A 107 -20.33 3.17 1.52
C VAL A 107 -21.40 4.18 1.93
N GLU A 108 -22.50 3.76 2.55
CA GLU A 108 -23.54 4.68 2.99
C GLU A 108 -23.05 5.64 4.08
N ALA A 109 -22.21 5.16 5.01
CA ALA A 109 -21.58 6.01 6.02
C ALA A 109 -20.63 7.05 5.39
N LEU A 110 -19.80 6.63 4.44
CA LEU A 110 -18.87 7.50 3.73
C LEU A 110 -19.60 8.55 2.87
N LYS A 111 -20.67 8.16 2.17
CA LYS A 111 -21.53 9.09 1.41
C LYS A 111 -22.10 10.19 2.29
N LYS A 112 -22.58 9.86 3.50
CA LYS A 112 -23.08 10.86 4.47
C LYS A 112 -22.01 11.88 4.90
N HIS A 113 -20.73 11.53 4.74
CA HIS A 113 -19.58 12.39 5.00
C HIS A 113 -18.97 12.98 3.71
N ASN A 114 -19.77 13.07 2.65
CA ASN A 114 -19.41 13.65 1.35
C ASN A 114 -18.19 13.00 0.67
N VAL A 115 -17.94 11.73 0.94
CA VAL A 115 -16.93 10.96 0.21
C VAL A 115 -17.50 10.55 -1.14
N ALA A 116 -16.77 10.83 -2.21
CA ALA A 116 -17.19 10.48 -3.56
C ALA A 116 -17.10 8.98 -3.78
N VAL A 117 -18.20 8.37 -4.20
CA VAL A 117 -18.25 6.96 -4.62
C VAL A 117 -17.96 6.89 -6.10
N ILE A 118 -16.96 6.10 -6.46
CA ILE A 118 -16.51 5.92 -7.84
C ILE A 118 -17.37 4.85 -8.50
N THR A 119 -17.48 3.67 -7.88
CA THR A 119 -18.33 2.58 -8.35
C THR A 119 -18.61 1.59 -7.23
N THR A 120 -19.70 0.83 -7.38
CA THR A 120 -20.07 -0.30 -6.54
C THR A 120 -20.36 -1.50 -7.43
N SER A 121 -19.93 -2.69 -7.03
CA SER A 121 -20.13 -3.93 -7.78
C SER A 121 -20.64 -5.03 -6.86
N GLU A 122 -21.77 -5.61 -7.23
CA GLU A 122 -22.28 -6.86 -6.67
C GLU A 122 -21.59 -8.04 -7.35
N SER A 123 -20.26 -8.15 -7.20
CA SER A 123 -19.54 -9.25 -7.82
C SER A 123 -20.08 -10.59 -7.32
N LYS A 124 -20.00 -11.64 -8.14
CA LYS A 124 -20.48 -12.99 -7.78
C LYS A 124 -19.85 -13.53 -6.49
N ASN A 125 -18.66 -13.03 -6.11
CA ASN A 125 -17.85 -13.58 -5.03
C ASN A 125 -17.94 -12.75 -3.73
N ALA A 126 -18.05 -11.42 -3.83
CA ALA A 126 -18.29 -10.51 -2.70
C ALA A 126 -18.66 -9.09 -3.21
N PRO A 127 -19.45 -8.30 -2.46
CA PRO A 127 -19.63 -6.89 -2.78
C PRO A 127 -18.30 -6.14 -2.67
N VAL A 128 -18.03 -5.29 -3.66
CA VAL A 128 -16.83 -4.43 -3.72
C VAL A 128 -17.26 -3.02 -4.05
N ALA A 129 -16.65 -2.03 -3.40
CA ALA A 129 -16.84 -0.63 -3.75
C ALA A 129 -15.51 0.08 -3.93
N TYR A 130 -15.52 1.14 -4.72
CA TYR A 130 -14.41 2.08 -4.84
C TYR A 130 -14.91 3.46 -4.47
N VAL A 131 -14.21 4.11 -3.55
CA VAL A 131 -14.41 5.51 -3.19
C VAL A 131 -13.15 6.31 -3.51
N ALA A 132 -13.28 7.62 -3.65
CA ALA A 132 -12.15 8.51 -3.87
C ALA A 132 -11.68 9.11 -2.54
N ASP A 133 -10.37 9.10 -2.31
CA ASP A 133 -9.75 9.96 -1.31
C ASP A 133 -9.77 11.44 -1.77
N PRO A 134 -9.30 12.40 -0.94
CA PRO A 134 -9.30 13.83 -1.30
C PRO A 134 -8.52 14.20 -2.56
N ASP A 135 -7.51 13.41 -2.94
CA ASP A 135 -6.69 13.60 -4.14
C ASP A 135 -7.18 12.76 -5.33
N GLY A 136 -8.25 11.99 -5.15
CA GLY A 136 -8.88 11.17 -6.19
C GLY A 136 -8.25 9.79 -6.35
N TYR A 137 -7.36 9.36 -5.46
CA TYR A 137 -6.90 7.97 -5.40
C TYR A 137 -8.06 7.05 -5.09
N TRP A 138 -8.07 5.89 -5.75
CA TRP A 138 -9.12 4.90 -5.56
C TRP A 138 -8.84 4.10 -4.29
N ILE A 139 -9.87 4.03 -3.44
CA ILE A 139 -9.89 3.25 -2.21
C ILE A 139 -10.90 2.13 -2.39
N GLN A 140 -10.41 0.90 -2.49
CA GLN A 140 -11.24 -0.28 -2.62
C GLN A 140 -11.72 -0.73 -1.24
N LEU A 141 -13.00 -1.01 -1.09
CA LEU A 141 -13.63 -1.59 0.09
C LEU A 141 -14.12 -2.99 -0.25
N MET A 142 -13.76 -3.97 0.57
CA MET A 142 -14.20 -5.36 0.46
C MET A 142 -14.75 -5.88 1.78
N SER A 143 -15.88 -6.56 1.76
CA SER A 143 -16.49 -7.10 2.98
C SER A 143 -15.72 -8.32 3.47
N ARG A 144 -15.54 -8.42 4.79
CA ARG A 144 -15.18 -9.68 5.44
C ARG A 144 -16.46 -10.44 5.78
N ASN A 145 -16.58 -11.68 5.32
CA ASN A 145 -17.63 -12.59 5.78
C ASN A 145 -17.28 -13.12 7.19
N SER A 146 -17.34 -12.28 8.23
CA SER A 146 -17.18 -12.73 9.60
C SER A 146 -17.95 -11.83 10.59
N PRO A 147 -19.00 -12.36 11.25
CA PRO A 147 -19.88 -11.58 12.12
C PRO A 147 -19.31 -11.31 13.53
N THR A 148 -18.09 -11.76 13.84
CA THR A 148 -17.57 -11.78 15.21
C THR A 148 -16.30 -10.96 15.36
N PHE A 149 -16.44 -9.62 15.33
CA PHE A 149 -15.41 -8.73 15.87
C PHE A 149 -16.01 -7.79 16.91
N SER A 150 -15.38 -7.77 18.07
CA SER A 150 -15.58 -6.77 19.13
C SER A 150 -14.55 -5.67 18.94
N GLY A 151 -15.00 -4.45 18.67
CA GLY A 151 -14.16 -3.28 18.46
C GLY A 151 -15.00 -2.01 18.53
N GLU A 152 -14.34 -0.87 18.70
CA GLU A 152 -15.00 0.43 18.58
C GLU A 152 -15.57 0.59 17.16
N GLN A 153 -16.81 1.06 17.08
CA GLN A 153 -17.49 1.24 15.80
C GLN A 153 -16.91 2.47 15.08
N THR A 154 -16.16 2.25 14.00
CA THR A 154 -15.79 3.31 13.05
C THR A 154 -16.86 3.48 11.98
N LEU A 155 -16.73 4.51 11.12
CA LEU A 155 -17.62 4.70 9.97
C LEU A 155 -17.57 3.53 8.98
N ILE A 156 -16.47 2.78 8.92
CA ILE A 156 -16.28 1.68 7.97
C ILE A 156 -16.23 0.29 8.64
N GLY A 157 -16.69 0.19 9.88
CA GLY A 157 -16.76 -1.07 10.62
C GLY A 157 -15.98 -1.07 11.93
N ARG A 158 -16.00 -2.22 12.62
CA ARG A 158 -15.36 -2.41 13.93
C ARG A 158 -13.91 -2.84 13.84
N ASP A 159 -13.54 -3.46 12.72
CA ASP A 159 -12.22 -4.05 12.54
C ASP A 159 -11.68 -3.92 11.10
N PRO A 160 -11.59 -2.67 10.59
CA PRO A 160 -11.06 -2.43 9.26
C PRO A 160 -9.57 -2.79 9.15
N VAL A 161 -9.14 -3.19 7.95
CA VAL A 161 -7.75 -3.59 7.67
C VAL A 161 -7.26 -2.94 6.40
N LEU A 162 -6.12 -2.24 6.48
CA LEU A 162 -5.32 -1.89 5.32
C LEU A 162 -4.75 -3.19 4.72
N SER A 163 -5.39 -3.66 3.66
CA SER A 163 -5.22 -5.02 3.16
C SER A 163 -4.15 -5.11 2.09
N HIS A 164 -4.20 -4.21 1.11
CA HIS A 164 -3.32 -4.34 -0.04
C HIS A 164 -3.18 -3.06 -0.84
N THR A 165 -2.18 -3.03 -1.73
CA THR A 165 -1.98 -1.97 -2.71
C THR A 165 -1.87 -2.58 -4.10
N MET A 166 -2.61 -2.06 -5.08
CA MET A 166 -2.64 -2.55 -6.44
C MET A 166 -1.95 -1.58 -7.40
N PHE A 167 -1.12 -2.10 -8.30
CA PHE A 167 -0.65 -1.37 -9.48
C PHE A 167 -0.50 -2.30 -10.68
N ARG A 168 -0.50 -1.70 -11.87
CA ARG A 168 -0.47 -2.43 -13.14
C ARG A 168 0.95 -2.72 -13.57
N ILE A 169 1.16 -3.93 -14.07
CA ILE A 169 2.45 -4.42 -14.58
C ILE A 169 2.31 -4.91 -16.01
N LYS A 170 3.38 -4.76 -16.80
CA LYS A 170 3.39 -5.18 -18.19
C LYS A 170 3.58 -6.69 -18.34
N ASP A 171 4.53 -7.24 -17.59
CA ASP A 171 4.99 -8.62 -17.74
C ASP A 171 5.08 -9.32 -16.35
N PRO A 172 4.22 -10.32 -16.10
CA PRO A 172 4.19 -11.02 -14.82
C PRO A 172 5.43 -11.89 -14.59
N ILE A 173 6.14 -12.35 -15.63
CA ILE A 173 7.35 -13.17 -15.47
C ILE A 173 8.51 -12.31 -14.95
N GLN A 174 8.69 -11.12 -15.54
CA GLN A 174 9.70 -10.16 -15.07
C GLN A 174 9.36 -9.67 -13.66
N SER A 175 8.09 -9.35 -13.42
CA SER A 175 7.62 -8.93 -12.09
C SER A 175 7.85 -10.01 -11.04
N GLN A 176 7.52 -11.27 -11.36
CA GLN A 176 7.78 -12.42 -10.49
C GLN A 176 9.26 -12.51 -10.13
N SER A 177 10.16 -12.43 -11.12
CA SER A 177 11.58 -12.50 -10.85
C SER A 177 12.07 -11.36 -9.96
N PHE A 178 11.51 -10.16 -10.04
CA PHE A 178 11.86 -9.06 -9.15
C PHE A 178 11.34 -9.30 -7.71
N TYR A 179 10.04 -9.55 -7.57
CA TYR A 179 9.41 -9.63 -6.24
C TYR A 179 9.76 -10.93 -5.50
N GLU A 180 9.86 -12.07 -6.18
CA GLU A 180 10.25 -13.35 -5.56
C GLU A 180 11.76 -13.45 -5.39
N ASN A 181 12.54 -13.35 -6.48
CA ASN A 181 13.98 -13.61 -6.40
C ASN A 181 14.77 -12.43 -5.84
N GLY A 182 14.39 -11.20 -6.21
CA GLY A 182 15.06 -9.98 -5.75
C GLY A 182 14.69 -9.62 -4.32
N LEU A 183 13.39 -9.66 -3.99
CA LEU A 183 12.87 -9.19 -2.70
C LEU A 183 12.40 -10.31 -1.76
N GLY A 184 12.34 -11.56 -2.20
CA GLY A 184 11.97 -12.69 -1.34
C GLY A 184 10.48 -12.77 -0.98
N MET A 185 9.61 -12.05 -1.69
CA MET A 185 8.16 -12.18 -1.50
C MET A 185 7.67 -13.55 -1.98
N LYS A 186 6.53 -13.98 -1.45
CA LYS A 186 5.85 -15.19 -1.91
C LYS A 186 4.61 -14.82 -2.72
N LEU A 187 4.40 -15.50 -3.84
CA LEU A 187 3.09 -15.50 -4.50
C LEU A 187 2.09 -16.22 -3.58
N LEU A 188 1.13 -15.46 -3.07
CA LEU A 188 0.10 -15.93 -2.14
C LEU A 188 -1.08 -16.52 -2.89
N CYS A 189 -1.48 -15.85 -3.98
CA CYS A 189 -2.67 -16.16 -4.74
C CYS A 189 -2.60 -15.55 -6.14
N ARG A 190 -3.22 -16.23 -7.10
CA ARG A 190 -3.46 -15.74 -8.46
C ARG A 190 -4.96 -15.86 -8.75
N ILE A 191 -5.57 -14.80 -9.25
CA ILE A 191 -6.98 -14.78 -9.65
C ILE A 191 -7.07 -14.28 -11.10
N ASP A 192 -7.73 -15.05 -11.96
CA ASP A 192 -7.87 -14.77 -13.39
C ASP A 192 -9.29 -14.28 -13.69
N TYR A 193 -9.42 -13.01 -14.09
CA TYR A 193 -10.66 -12.40 -14.56
C TYR A 193 -10.74 -12.55 -16.08
N SER A 194 -11.21 -13.72 -16.53
CA SER A 194 -11.16 -14.11 -17.95
C SER A 194 -12.00 -13.21 -18.86
N ASP A 195 -13.15 -12.72 -18.37
CA ASP A 195 -14.03 -11.81 -19.13
C ASP A 195 -13.33 -10.49 -19.47
N ASP A 196 -12.53 -9.98 -18.54
CA ASP A 196 -11.76 -8.73 -18.70
C ASP A 196 -10.34 -8.96 -19.26
N LYS A 197 -9.93 -10.22 -19.39
CA LYS A 197 -8.55 -10.64 -19.73
C LYS A 197 -7.51 -10.01 -18.82
N ILE A 198 -7.76 -10.09 -17.52
CA ILE A 198 -6.90 -9.57 -16.47
C ILE A 198 -6.53 -10.71 -15.52
N THR A 199 -5.30 -10.70 -15.03
CA THR A 199 -4.86 -11.53 -13.90
C THR A 199 -4.37 -10.63 -12.77
N HIS A 200 -4.79 -10.94 -11.54
CA HIS A 200 -4.24 -10.35 -10.33
C HIS A 200 -3.31 -11.34 -9.63
N TYR A 201 -2.08 -10.92 -9.37
CA TYR A 201 -1.08 -11.67 -8.60
C TYR A 201 -0.91 -11.03 -7.23
N TYR A 202 -1.23 -11.76 -6.17
CA TYR A 202 -1.13 -11.30 -4.79
C TYR A 202 0.19 -11.75 -4.19
N TYR A 203 1.05 -10.79 -3.85
CA TYR A 203 2.36 -11.00 -3.23
C TYR A 203 2.38 -10.53 -1.78
N GLY A 204 3.19 -11.17 -0.95
CA GLY A 204 3.47 -10.69 0.40
C GLY A 204 4.48 -11.54 1.15
N TYR A 205 4.79 -11.12 2.37
CA TYR A 205 5.60 -11.89 3.32
C TYR A 205 4.68 -12.58 4.32
N THR A 206 4.89 -13.88 4.52
CA THR A 206 4.14 -14.64 5.51
C THR A 206 4.91 -15.87 5.98
N ASP A 207 4.83 -16.10 7.29
CA ASP A 207 5.24 -17.33 7.96
C ASP A 207 4.10 -18.37 7.99
N SER A 208 2.88 -17.96 7.66
CA SER A 208 1.72 -18.86 7.58
C SER A 208 1.88 -19.81 6.40
N SER A 209 1.33 -21.03 6.54
CA SER A 209 1.18 -21.93 5.41
C SER A 209 0.27 -21.30 4.36
N ILE A 210 0.79 -21.15 3.15
CA ILE A 210 -0.01 -20.84 1.97
C ILE A 210 -0.65 -22.17 1.54
N PRO A 211 -1.98 -22.22 1.31
CA PRO A 211 -2.62 -23.42 0.79
C PRO A 211 -1.93 -23.92 -0.48
N VAL A 212 -1.71 -25.23 -0.57
CA VAL A 212 -1.01 -25.85 -1.72
C VAL A 212 -1.85 -25.74 -3.00
N SER A 213 -3.17 -25.66 -2.84
CA SER A 213 -4.13 -25.48 -3.93
C SER A 213 -5.39 -24.81 -3.41
N PHE A 214 -6.11 -24.14 -4.30
CA PHE A 214 -7.47 -23.64 -4.07
C PHE A 214 -8.41 -24.32 -5.05
N SER A 215 -9.60 -24.69 -4.59
CA SER A 215 -10.65 -25.33 -5.37
C SER A 215 -11.28 -24.38 -6.40
N ASP A 216 -11.49 -23.12 -6.03
CA ASP A 216 -12.07 -22.07 -6.87
C ASP A 216 -11.61 -20.66 -6.45
N ASP A 217 -12.07 -19.63 -7.17
CA ASP A 217 -11.74 -18.23 -6.89
C ASP A 217 -12.41 -17.69 -5.62
N LYS A 218 -13.48 -18.33 -5.15
CA LYS A 218 -14.13 -17.96 -3.90
C LYS A 218 -13.23 -18.34 -2.73
N GLU A 219 -12.67 -19.55 -2.72
CA GLU A 219 -11.73 -19.99 -1.68
C GLU A 219 -10.46 -19.13 -1.66
N ARG A 220 -9.97 -18.75 -2.86
CA ARG A 220 -8.87 -17.79 -3.01
C ARG A 220 -9.19 -16.46 -2.34
N LEU A 221 -10.36 -15.89 -2.63
CA LEU A 221 -10.78 -14.61 -2.07
C LEU A 221 -10.99 -14.71 -0.55
N GLU A 222 -11.60 -15.78 -0.05
CA GLU A 222 -11.76 -16.01 1.39
C GLU A 222 -10.42 -16.08 2.13
N PHE A 223 -9.41 -16.74 1.55
CA PHE A 223 -8.05 -16.74 2.09
C PHE A 223 -7.44 -15.33 2.13
N LEU A 224 -7.57 -14.56 1.05
CA LEU A 224 -7.07 -13.19 0.98
C LEU A 224 -7.77 -12.26 2.00
N LEU A 225 -9.09 -12.41 2.17
CA LEU A 225 -9.91 -11.57 3.05
C LEU A 225 -9.77 -11.93 4.54
N ARG A 226 -9.43 -13.17 4.89
CA ARG A 226 -9.17 -13.54 6.29
C ARG A 226 -7.76 -13.19 6.77
N THR A 227 -6.81 -13.01 5.85
CA THR A 227 -5.41 -12.79 6.19
C THR A 227 -5.11 -11.30 6.35
N ARG A 228 -4.63 -10.90 7.54
CA ARG A 228 -4.43 -9.49 7.90
C ARG A 228 -3.09 -8.88 7.50
N PHE A 229 -2.12 -9.70 7.09
CA PHE A 229 -0.84 -9.17 6.61
C PHE A 229 -1.03 -8.45 5.27
N PRO A 230 -0.29 -7.35 5.03
CA PRO A 230 -0.45 -6.53 3.84
C PRO A 230 0.01 -7.27 2.59
N LYS A 231 -0.65 -6.96 1.47
CA LYS A 231 -0.37 -7.60 0.19
C LYS A 231 -0.11 -6.57 -0.87
N MET A 232 0.67 -6.96 -1.86
CA MET A 232 0.82 -6.22 -3.10
C MET A 232 0.06 -6.96 -4.17
N VAL A 233 -0.73 -6.23 -4.97
CA VAL A 233 -1.51 -6.80 -6.07
C VAL A 233 -0.93 -6.27 -7.37
N LEU A 234 -0.42 -7.19 -8.17
CA LEU A 234 0.06 -6.87 -9.51
C LEU A 234 -1.05 -7.21 -10.49
N GLU A 235 -1.60 -6.19 -11.14
CA GLU A 235 -2.60 -6.35 -12.19
C GLU A 235 -1.90 -6.47 -13.55
N HIS A 236 -2.07 -7.60 -14.21
CA HIS A 236 -1.59 -7.83 -15.56
C HIS A 236 -2.77 -7.95 -16.52
N LYS A 237 -2.74 -7.21 -17.63
CA LYS A 237 -3.71 -7.36 -18.71
C LYS A 237 -3.11 -8.26 -19.79
N TRP A 238 -3.82 -9.30 -20.19
CA TRP A 238 -3.26 -10.33 -21.06
C TRP A 238 -2.81 -9.76 -22.41
N GLY A 239 -1.60 -10.14 -22.84
CA GLY A 239 -0.98 -9.71 -24.08
C GLY A 239 -0.10 -8.46 -23.95
N THR A 240 -0.17 -7.71 -22.84
CA THR A 240 0.69 -6.53 -22.63
C THR A 240 2.17 -6.88 -22.57
N GLU A 241 2.52 -8.09 -22.15
CA GLU A 241 3.88 -8.61 -22.07
C GLU A 241 4.58 -8.64 -23.44
N SER A 242 3.79 -8.79 -24.51
CA SER A 242 4.28 -8.83 -25.89
C SER A 242 4.11 -7.48 -26.62
N ASP A 243 3.45 -6.50 -26.01
CA ASP A 243 3.17 -5.20 -26.63
C ASP A 243 4.20 -4.15 -26.16
N ASN A 244 5.10 -3.77 -27.06
CA ASN A 244 6.13 -2.76 -26.77
C ASN A 244 5.60 -1.33 -26.66
N SER A 245 4.36 -1.07 -27.05
CA SER A 245 3.71 0.24 -26.88
C SER A 245 3.14 0.45 -25.48
N VAL A 246 2.93 -0.64 -24.72
CA VAL A 246 2.40 -0.56 -23.35
C VAL A 246 3.53 -0.18 -22.39
N ILE A 247 3.33 0.96 -21.72
CA ILE A 247 4.18 1.47 -20.65
C ILE A 247 3.27 1.93 -19.52
N TYR A 248 3.51 1.44 -18.31
CA TYR A 248 2.81 1.92 -17.11
C TYR A 248 3.59 3.06 -16.44
N HIS A 249 2.84 4.02 -15.91
CA HIS A 249 3.38 5.20 -15.24
C HIS A 249 3.70 4.89 -13.78
N ASN A 250 4.97 5.02 -13.40
CA ASN A 250 5.43 4.68 -12.05
C ASN A 250 5.06 5.70 -10.96
N GLY A 251 4.54 6.87 -11.33
CA GLY A 251 4.12 7.94 -10.42
C GLY A 251 5.24 8.86 -9.88
N ASN A 252 6.51 8.59 -10.23
CA ASN A 252 7.68 9.37 -9.80
C ASN A 252 8.16 10.40 -10.83
N VAL A 253 7.63 10.35 -12.05
CA VAL A 253 7.77 11.42 -13.06
C VAL A 253 6.44 12.17 -13.21
N ASP A 254 6.47 13.37 -13.80
CA ASP A 254 5.24 14.13 -13.99
C ASP A 254 4.34 13.49 -15.06
N PRO A 255 3.02 13.39 -14.81
CA PRO A 255 2.31 13.90 -13.62
C PRO A 255 2.46 12.95 -12.41
N ARG A 256 3.03 13.46 -11.31
CA ARG A 256 3.36 12.65 -10.13
C ARG A 256 2.13 12.21 -9.35
N GLY A 257 2.27 11.15 -8.57
CA GLY A 257 1.19 10.64 -7.72
C GLY A 257 1.71 9.62 -6.72
N PHE A 258 1.40 8.34 -6.97
CA PHE A 258 2.01 7.20 -6.26
C PHE A 258 3.54 7.34 -6.21
N GLY A 259 4.11 7.07 -5.03
CA GLY A 259 5.55 7.17 -4.83
C GLY A 259 6.24 5.82 -4.92
N HIS A 260 5.92 4.94 -3.98
CA HIS A 260 6.60 3.66 -3.84
C HIS A 260 5.86 2.74 -2.85
N ILE A 261 6.25 1.47 -2.83
CA ILE A 261 6.01 0.56 -1.69
C ILE A 261 7.23 0.60 -0.79
N GLY A 262 7.03 0.71 0.52
CA GLY A 262 8.12 0.69 1.51
C GLY A 262 8.24 -0.69 2.16
N LEU A 263 9.45 -1.22 2.27
CA LEU A 263 9.77 -2.49 2.94
C LEU A 263 10.84 -2.27 3.99
N THR A 264 10.56 -2.68 5.23
CA THR A 264 11.59 -2.72 6.27
C THR A 264 12.41 -4.00 6.16
N VAL A 265 13.74 -3.87 6.16
CA VAL A 265 14.70 -4.97 5.97
C VAL A 265 15.74 -4.98 7.08
N ASP A 266 16.21 -6.17 7.44
CA ASP A 266 17.25 -6.34 8.47
C ASP A 266 18.63 -5.94 7.95
N ASP A 267 18.91 -6.26 6.68
CA ASP A 267 20.15 -5.91 5.99
C ASP A 267 19.84 -5.28 4.63
N ILE A 268 19.93 -3.95 4.61
CA ILE A 268 19.66 -3.15 3.41
C ILE A 268 20.70 -3.34 2.30
N TYR A 269 21.96 -3.62 2.66
CA TYR A 269 23.04 -3.81 1.69
C TYR A 269 22.87 -5.15 0.99
N ARG A 270 22.60 -6.21 1.75
CA ARG A 270 22.29 -7.54 1.18
C ARG A 270 21.00 -7.52 0.37
N ALA A 271 19.97 -6.81 0.80
CA ALA A 271 18.74 -6.66 0.03
C ALA A 271 19.01 -5.98 -1.33
N CYS A 272 19.79 -4.90 -1.36
CA CYS A 272 20.21 -4.26 -2.61
C CYS A 272 21.04 -5.21 -3.49
N GLU A 273 21.98 -5.95 -2.89
CA GLU A 273 22.80 -6.91 -3.62
C GLU A 273 21.96 -8.01 -4.27
N ASN A 274 20.95 -8.55 -3.59
CA ASN A 274 20.04 -9.54 -4.17
C ASN A 274 19.28 -8.98 -5.38
N VAL A 275 18.79 -7.75 -5.29
CA VAL A 275 18.09 -7.07 -6.39
C VAL A 275 19.02 -6.84 -7.58
N GLU A 276 20.25 -6.38 -7.32
CA GLU A 276 21.27 -6.16 -8.37
C GLU A 276 21.69 -7.48 -9.04
N ARG A 277 21.91 -8.56 -8.26
CA ARG A 277 22.19 -9.91 -8.79
C ARG A 277 21.05 -10.47 -9.62
N ALA A 278 19.80 -10.12 -9.29
CA ALA A 278 18.62 -10.47 -10.06
C ALA A 278 18.47 -9.61 -11.35
N GLY A 279 19.38 -8.66 -11.60
CA GLY A 279 19.45 -7.87 -12.83
C GLY A 279 18.66 -6.56 -12.78
N TYR A 280 18.20 -6.14 -11.60
CA TYR A 280 17.32 -4.97 -11.45
C TYR A 280 18.04 -3.74 -10.92
N LYS A 281 17.43 -2.57 -11.16
CA LYS A 281 18.06 -1.28 -10.95
C LYS A 281 18.05 -0.86 -9.48
N ILE A 282 19.22 -0.47 -8.98
CA ILE A 282 19.35 0.34 -7.75
C ILE A 282 19.19 1.82 -8.14
N VAL A 283 18.05 2.42 -7.76
CA VAL A 283 17.74 3.84 -8.01
C VAL A 283 18.52 4.76 -7.07
N ARG A 284 18.59 4.37 -5.79
CA ARG A 284 19.40 5.05 -4.76
C ARG A 284 20.12 3.99 -3.95
N LYS A 285 21.45 4.06 -3.91
CA LYS A 285 22.28 3.16 -3.09
C LYS A 285 21.93 3.27 -1.60
N PRO A 286 22.14 2.20 -0.82
CA PRO A 286 21.92 2.23 0.63
C PRO A 286 22.77 3.30 1.30
N GLY A 287 22.18 4.01 2.26
CA GLY A 287 22.87 5.03 3.04
C GLY A 287 21.91 5.94 3.82
N PRO A 288 22.45 6.82 4.68
CA PRO A 288 21.66 7.65 5.57
C PRO A 288 20.73 8.59 4.79
N PHE A 289 19.51 8.75 5.30
CA PHE A 289 18.55 9.74 4.85
C PHE A 289 18.16 10.63 6.01
N GLN A 290 18.73 11.84 6.01
CA GLN A 290 18.51 12.84 7.05
C GLN A 290 18.71 12.20 8.44
N ASP A 291 17.78 12.40 9.35
CA ASP A 291 17.79 11.94 10.73
C ASP A 291 16.84 10.75 10.98
N VAL A 292 16.35 10.11 9.90
CA VAL A 292 15.32 9.05 9.98
C VAL A 292 15.84 7.65 9.66
N GLY A 293 17.13 7.47 9.39
CA GLY A 293 17.75 6.15 9.24
C GLY A 293 18.42 5.92 7.89
N GLU A 294 18.73 4.67 7.57
CA GLU A 294 19.29 4.28 6.27
C GLU A 294 18.19 3.75 5.35
N ILE A 295 18.13 4.30 4.14
CA ILE A 295 17.20 3.86 3.10
C ILE A 295 17.96 3.47 1.84
N ALA A 296 17.27 2.86 0.89
CA ALA A 296 17.68 2.63 -0.49
C ALA A 296 16.42 2.64 -1.37
N PHE A 297 16.58 2.89 -2.66
CA PHE A 297 15.49 2.72 -3.62
C PHE A 297 15.93 1.74 -4.69
N VAL A 298 15.07 0.79 -4.99
CA VAL A 298 15.19 -0.11 -6.14
C VAL A 298 14.00 0.08 -7.05
N ALA A 299 14.13 -0.28 -8.33
CA ALA A 299 13.03 -0.22 -9.28
C ALA A 299 12.70 -1.60 -9.84
N ASP A 300 11.41 -1.89 -9.92
CA ASP A 300 10.87 -3.08 -10.58
C ASP A 300 10.97 -2.95 -12.12
N PRO A 301 10.60 -4.00 -12.88
CA PRO A 301 10.70 -3.98 -14.35
C PRO A 301 9.88 -2.88 -15.03
N ASP A 302 8.75 -2.48 -14.42
CA ASP A 302 7.87 -1.42 -14.89
C ASP A 302 8.29 -0.03 -14.36
N GLY A 303 9.36 0.02 -13.56
CA GLY A 303 9.95 1.25 -13.04
C GLY A 303 9.30 1.79 -11.77
N TYR A 304 8.39 1.05 -11.13
CA TYR A 304 7.88 1.39 -9.81
C TYR A 304 9.00 1.29 -8.79
N TRP A 305 9.03 2.23 -7.85
CA TRP A 305 10.06 2.25 -6.82
C TRP A 305 9.62 1.41 -5.63
N VAL A 306 10.59 0.70 -5.05
CA VAL A 306 10.47 0.08 -3.74
C VAL A 306 11.52 0.71 -2.84
N GLU A 307 11.07 1.34 -1.76
CA GLU A 307 11.95 1.85 -0.71
C GLU A 307 12.32 0.70 0.22
N LEU A 308 13.62 0.48 0.41
CA LEU A 308 14.14 -0.41 1.43
C LEU A 308 14.56 0.45 2.62
N ILE A 309 14.04 0.14 3.80
CA ILE A 309 14.28 0.89 5.03
C ILE A 309 14.96 -0.05 6.01
N LYS A 310 16.15 0.31 6.48
CA LYS A 310 16.85 -0.50 7.49
C LYS A 310 16.06 -0.46 8.80
N ARG A 311 15.69 -1.63 9.33
CA ARG A 311 15.10 -1.72 10.67
C ARG A 311 16.08 -1.16 11.70
N SER A 312 15.56 -0.46 12.70
CA SER A 312 16.40 -0.05 13.82
C SER A 312 16.76 -1.29 14.65
N SER A 313 18.03 -1.40 15.06
CA SER A 313 18.59 -2.52 15.83
C SER A 313 17.97 -2.74 17.21
N SER A 314 17.01 -1.89 17.60
CA SER A 314 16.22 -1.96 18.83
C SER A 314 14.83 -2.60 18.65
N GLY A 315 14.53 -3.17 17.48
CA GLY A 315 13.25 -3.80 17.17
C GLY A 315 13.06 -5.19 17.79
N PRO A 316 11.81 -5.69 17.88
CA PRO A 316 11.56 -7.07 18.29
C PRO A 316 12.15 -8.06 17.27
N GLU A 317 12.75 -9.17 17.76
CA GLU A 317 13.38 -10.21 16.91
C GLU A 317 12.41 -10.87 15.91
N LYS A 318 11.10 -10.75 16.12
CA LYS A 318 10.05 -11.37 15.29
C LYS A 318 8.90 -10.39 15.03
N PRO A 319 8.93 -9.61 13.95
CA PRO A 319 7.90 -8.60 13.69
C PRO A 319 6.52 -9.22 13.45
N TYR A 320 6.40 -10.46 12.96
CA TYR A 320 5.08 -11.07 12.71
C TYR A 320 4.57 -12.00 13.83
N SER A 321 5.18 -11.99 15.02
CA SER A 321 4.78 -12.89 16.12
C SER A 321 3.68 -12.35 17.04
N LYS A 322 2.83 -11.42 16.61
CA LYS A 322 1.51 -11.25 17.26
C LYS A 322 0.49 -12.14 16.52
N PRO A 323 0.12 -13.32 17.07
CA PRO A 323 -1.08 -14.00 16.64
C PRO A 323 -2.30 -13.21 17.10
N LEU A 324 -3.22 -13.00 16.16
CA LEU A 324 -4.66 -12.72 16.32
C LEU A 324 -5.07 -11.51 17.15
#